data_AF-E0UCD7-F1
#
_entry.id   AF-E0UCD7-F1
#
_cell.length_a   1.000
_cell.length_b   1.000
_cell.length_c   1.000
_cell.angle_alpha   90.00
_cell.angle_beta   90.00
_cell.angle_gamma   90.00
#
_symmetry.space_group_name_H-M   'P 1'
#
loop_
_entity.id
_entity.type
_entity.pdbx_description
1 polymer ?
#
loop_
_entity_poly.entity_id
_entity_poly.type
_entity_poly.pdbx_seq_one_letter_code
_entity_poly.pdbx_strand_id
1 'polypeptide(L)'
;MSEYQYYEFQAIDRPLTQEERTAISQLSSRVHPTATRASFTYSYGDFKSDPKKVLAQYFDIMYYIANWGTQQLMFRFPKSLISSSVIEPYCIKDCISLTYIKSWAILDWQFNQEEGFDYWMEGEGILAELLGLRQEILQQDYRGLYLAWLKAITMSSEYAEIDKTQLEPPVPPGLKQLSSSQKAFAKIFEVDEYLLTAACESSGKPTLISDKNWQQAIVQLSSSECQDFLLRLAKGESNLSAKFTQRLSELIVTTPVPSKSRRTIQQLFEAASGEEKATKKRQQQEAEIKRIQELEALAKRETQAWNEVESLLLKPQAKTYEQAVELLVQLRDLAEYQNRYSFFQEKINQIYKKYSRRTGLIERLKKARL
;
A
#
# COMPACT_ATOMS: atom_id res chain seq x y z
N MET A 1 21.42 -7.85 -14.03
CA MET A 1 20.38 -6.91 -14.52
C MET A 1 21.01 -5.54 -14.61
N SER A 2 20.63 -4.72 -15.60
CA SER A 2 21.06 -3.31 -15.65
C SER A 2 20.51 -2.57 -14.44
N GLU A 3 21.29 -1.67 -13.84
CA GLU A 3 20.82 -0.77 -12.80
C GLU A 3 19.65 0.07 -13.33
N TYR A 4 18.65 0.34 -12.49
CA TYR A 4 17.60 1.29 -12.78
C TYR A 4 17.34 2.10 -11.52
N GLN A 5 17.42 3.41 -11.67
CA GLN A 5 17.12 4.38 -10.63
C GLN A 5 16.25 5.48 -11.21
N TYR A 6 15.25 5.89 -10.46
CA TYR A 6 14.34 6.95 -10.83
C TYR A 6 14.16 7.90 -9.65
N TYR A 7 14.44 9.18 -9.87
CA TYR A 7 14.15 10.27 -8.95
C TYR A 7 13.09 11.17 -9.58
N GLU A 8 12.11 11.59 -8.80
CA GLU A 8 11.17 12.63 -9.18
C GLU A 8 11.01 13.64 -8.05
N PHE A 9 11.09 14.92 -8.39
CA PHE A 9 10.88 16.04 -7.48
C PHE A 9 9.69 16.85 -7.96
N GLN A 10 8.84 17.31 -7.04
CA GLN A 10 7.74 18.23 -7.34
C GLN A 10 7.69 19.44 -6.40
N ALA A 11 7.40 20.60 -6.98
CA ALA A 11 7.18 21.87 -6.29
C ALA A 11 5.66 22.14 -6.23
N ILE A 12 5.16 22.34 -5.02
CA ILE A 12 3.74 22.46 -4.68
C ILE A 12 3.44 23.87 -4.17
N ASP A 13 4.31 24.41 -3.31
CA ASP A 13 4.08 25.70 -2.64
C ASP A 13 4.14 26.87 -3.62
N ARG A 14 5.05 26.79 -4.59
CA ARG A 14 5.14 27.73 -5.71
C ARG A 14 5.84 27.09 -6.91
N PRO A 15 5.59 27.59 -8.13
CA PRO A 15 6.41 27.24 -9.28
C PRO A 15 7.88 27.67 -9.11
N LEU A 16 8.77 26.94 -9.76
CA LEU A 16 10.18 27.29 -9.92
C LEU A 16 10.33 28.54 -10.80
N THR A 17 11.28 29.41 -10.45
CA THR A 17 11.67 30.54 -11.31
C THR A 17 12.49 30.07 -12.51
N GLN A 18 12.73 30.96 -13.48
CA GLN A 18 13.56 30.63 -14.63
C GLN A 18 15.01 30.32 -14.23
N GLU A 19 15.54 31.04 -13.25
CA GLU A 19 16.89 30.86 -12.70
C GLU A 19 16.98 29.50 -11.99
N GLU A 20 15.98 29.15 -11.19
CA GLU A 20 15.92 27.86 -10.50
C GLU A 20 15.83 26.69 -11.49
N ARG A 21 14.99 26.80 -12.53
CA ARG A 21 14.94 25.78 -13.60
C ARG A 21 16.29 25.63 -14.30
N THR A 22 16.97 26.74 -14.57
CA THR A 22 18.30 26.72 -15.19
C THR A 22 19.33 26.02 -14.30
N ALA A 23 19.29 26.26 -12.98
CA ALA A 23 20.14 25.58 -12.02
C ALA A 23 19.86 24.06 -11.97
N ILE A 24 18.58 23.65 -12.00
CA ILE A 24 18.20 22.22 -12.03
C ILE A 24 18.66 21.55 -13.33
N SER A 25 18.54 22.21 -14.47
CA SER A 25 19.02 21.68 -15.76
C SER A 25 20.53 21.41 -15.78
N GLN A 26 21.31 22.04 -14.90
CA GLN A 26 22.75 21.79 -14.78
C GLN A 26 23.08 20.53 -13.97
N LEU A 27 22.12 19.97 -13.23
CA LEU A 27 22.35 18.77 -12.41
C LEU A 27 22.47 17.48 -13.25
N SER A 28 21.86 17.45 -14.44
CA SER A 28 21.92 16.34 -15.37
C SER A 28 21.69 16.80 -16.80
N SER A 29 22.43 16.25 -17.77
CA SER A 29 22.20 16.56 -19.19
C SER A 29 20.88 16.01 -19.75
N ARG A 30 20.21 15.11 -19.02
CA ARG A 30 18.97 14.44 -19.44
C ARG A 30 17.71 15.02 -18.79
N VAL A 31 17.84 15.90 -17.80
CA VAL A 31 16.68 16.46 -17.11
C VAL A 31 16.07 17.61 -17.91
N HIS A 32 14.74 17.58 -18.01
CA HIS A 32 13.96 18.66 -18.60
C HIS A 32 13.00 19.19 -17.53
N PRO A 33 13.46 20.07 -16.63
CA PRO A 33 12.65 20.55 -15.53
C PRO A 33 11.51 21.44 -16.06
N THR A 34 10.31 21.18 -15.57
CA THR A 34 9.14 22.05 -15.77
C THR A 34 9.08 23.10 -14.66
N ALA A 35 8.02 23.91 -14.64
CA ALA A 35 7.81 24.86 -13.55
C ALA A 35 7.50 24.18 -12.20
N THR A 36 7.11 22.90 -12.18
CA THR A 36 6.67 22.21 -10.96
C THR A 36 7.25 20.81 -10.78
N ARG A 37 7.99 20.28 -11.75
CA ARG A 37 8.48 18.89 -11.75
C ARG A 37 9.85 18.78 -12.38
N ALA A 38 10.71 17.94 -11.81
CA ALA A 38 11.94 17.47 -12.42
C ALA A 38 12.13 15.97 -12.13
N SER A 39 12.44 15.18 -13.15
CA SER A 39 12.72 13.75 -13.02
C SER A 39 14.09 13.37 -13.56
N PHE A 40 14.71 12.36 -12.98
CA PHE A 40 16.03 11.87 -13.33
C PHE A 40 16.00 10.35 -13.38
N THR A 41 16.46 9.78 -14.50
CA THR A 41 16.52 8.34 -14.70
C THR A 41 17.96 7.93 -14.99
N TYR A 42 18.47 6.95 -14.25
CA TYR A 42 19.82 6.43 -14.39
C TYR A 42 19.79 4.92 -14.65
N SER A 43 20.66 4.49 -15.58
CA SER A 43 20.89 3.07 -15.88
C SER A 43 22.34 2.62 -15.60
N TYR A 44 23.16 3.55 -15.13
CA TYR A 44 24.54 3.38 -14.66
C TYR A 44 24.92 4.64 -13.87
N GLY A 45 25.56 4.48 -12.71
CA GLY A 45 25.93 5.59 -11.83
C GLY A 45 24.73 6.16 -11.06
N ASP A 46 24.91 7.29 -10.39
CA ASP A 46 23.96 7.82 -9.41
C ASP A 46 23.70 9.33 -9.59
N PHE A 47 22.65 9.83 -8.95
CA PHE A 47 22.33 11.25 -8.83
C PHE A 47 23.48 11.98 -8.12
N LYS A 48 24.15 12.87 -8.86
CA LYS A 48 25.42 13.49 -8.43
C LYS A 48 25.29 14.52 -7.30
N SER A 49 24.07 14.90 -6.95
CA SER A 49 23.79 15.91 -5.93
C SER A 49 23.11 15.26 -4.73
N ASP A 50 23.15 15.92 -3.58
CA ASP A 50 22.43 15.49 -2.40
C ASP A 50 20.91 15.75 -2.57
N PRO A 51 20.06 14.72 -2.63
CA PRO A 51 18.62 14.88 -2.82
C PRO A 51 17.96 15.75 -1.75
N LYS A 52 18.43 15.69 -0.49
CA LYS A 52 17.88 16.50 0.62
C LYS A 52 18.15 17.98 0.42
N LYS A 53 19.33 18.34 -0.10
CA LYS A 53 19.68 19.73 -0.40
C LYS A 53 18.89 20.27 -1.58
N VAL A 54 18.75 19.47 -2.64
CA VAL A 54 17.94 19.82 -3.82
C VAL A 54 16.48 20.02 -3.42
N LEU A 55 15.93 19.09 -2.64
CA LEU A 55 14.59 19.20 -2.07
C LEU A 55 14.45 20.47 -1.23
N ALA A 56 15.30 20.67 -0.21
CA ALA A 56 15.22 21.83 0.68
C ALA A 56 15.25 23.18 -0.05
N GLN A 57 16.01 23.26 -1.14
CA GLN A 57 16.21 24.49 -1.90
C GLN A 57 15.10 24.77 -2.91
N TYR A 58 14.59 23.77 -3.62
CA TYR A 58 13.77 23.98 -4.82
C TYR A 58 12.39 23.31 -4.80
N PHE A 59 12.23 22.19 -4.08
CA PHE A 59 11.05 21.33 -4.23
C PHE A 59 10.36 21.06 -2.88
N ASP A 60 9.18 20.44 -2.91
CA ASP A 60 8.36 20.18 -1.73
C ASP A 60 8.23 18.70 -1.39
N ILE A 61 8.39 17.84 -2.40
CA ILE A 61 8.32 16.39 -2.25
C ILE A 61 9.25 15.71 -3.26
N MET A 62 9.81 14.56 -2.88
CA MET A 62 10.67 13.73 -3.73
C MET A 62 10.29 12.26 -3.60
N TYR A 63 10.21 11.54 -4.72
CA TYR A 63 10.13 10.08 -4.74
C TYR A 63 11.33 9.49 -5.46
N TYR A 64 11.91 8.46 -4.87
CA TYR A 64 13.00 7.70 -5.44
C TYR A 64 12.67 6.20 -5.40
N ILE A 65 12.99 5.51 -6.49
CA ILE A 65 12.91 4.05 -6.58
C ILE A 65 14.11 3.50 -7.35
N ALA A 66 14.62 2.36 -6.89
CA ALA A 66 15.66 1.62 -7.57
C ALA A 66 15.34 0.13 -7.66
N ASN A 67 15.76 -0.52 -8.75
CA ASN A 67 15.40 -1.92 -9.02
C ASN A 67 16.01 -2.94 -8.04
N TRP A 68 16.95 -2.54 -7.19
CA TRP A 68 17.47 -3.34 -6.08
C TRP A 68 16.65 -3.17 -4.78
N GLY A 69 15.43 -2.64 -4.86
CA GLY A 69 14.46 -2.70 -3.76
C GLY A 69 14.41 -1.47 -2.86
N THR A 70 15.14 -0.39 -3.17
CA THR A 70 15.00 0.87 -2.43
C THR A 70 13.81 1.66 -2.97
N GLN A 71 12.92 2.07 -2.07
CA GLN A 71 11.94 3.14 -2.27
C GLN A 71 12.13 4.22 -1.22
N GLN A 72 12.05 5.48 -1.62
CA GLN A 72 12.18 6.61 -0.72
C GLN A 72 11.16 7.69 -1.08
N LEU A 73 10.52 8.25 -0.05
CA LEU A 73 9.61 9.39 -0.15
C LEU A 73 10.06 10.45 0.85
N MET A 74 10.40 11.64 0.35
CA MET A 74 10.80 12.77 1.19
C MET A 74 9.83 13.93 1.05
N PHE A 75 9.55 14.59 2.16
CA PHE A 75 8.71 15.78 2.24
C PHE A 75 9.50 16.94 2.83
N ARG A 76 9.29 18.13 2.27
CA ARG A 76 9.79 19.40 2.83
C ARG A 76 8.64 20.20 3.41
N PHE A 77 8.82 20.65 4.64
CA PHE A 77 7.88 21.52 5.34
C PHE A 77 8.56 22.78 5.87
N PRO A 78 7.88 23.94 5.92
CA PRO A 78 8.33 25.05 6.74
C PRO A 78 8.40 24.60 8.21
N LYS A 79 9.51 24.88 8.90
CA LYS A 79 9.69 24.47 10.32
C LYS A 79 8.56 24.93 11.23
N SER A 80 7.96 26.09 10.95
CA SER A 80 6.89 26.67 11.76
C SER A 80 5.53 25.98 11.63
N LEU A 81 5.36 25.07 10.65
CA LEU A 81 4.08 24.40 10.38
C LEU A 81 4.05 22.94 10.83
N ILE A 82 5.14 22.44 11.40
CA ILE A 82 5.22 21.07 11.89
C ILE A 82 5.59 21.05 13.37
N SER A 83 5.09 20.05 14.09
CA SER A 83 5.46 19.80 15.48
C SER A 83 6.40 18.60 15.55
N SER A 84 7.67 18.83 15.91
CA SER A 84 8.67 17.76 15.98
C SER A 84 8.29 16.71 17.02
N SER A 85 7.79 17.14 18.19
CA SER A 85 7.34 16.25 19.27
C SER A 85 6.18 15.35 18.87
N VAL A 86 5.40 15.72 17.85
CA VAL A 86 4.32 14.89 17.31
C VAL A 86 4.83 13.91 16.25
N ILE A 87 5.83 14.29 15.45
CA ILE A 87 6.35 13.47 14.35
C ILE A 87 7.42 12.48 14.84
N GLU A 88 8.29 12.89 15.74
CA GLU A 88 9.41 12.10 16.27
C GLU A 88 9.01 10.71 16.81
N PRO A 89 7.86 10.52 17.49
CA PRO A 89 7.41 9.18 17.90
C PRO A 89 7.22 8.18 16.76
N TYR A 90 6.99 8.65 15.52
CA TYR A 90 6.85 7.80 14.34
C TYR A 90 8.19 7.52 13.66
N CYS A 91 9.27 8.19 14.05
CA CYS A 91 10.59 7.98 13.48
C CYS A 91 11.16 6.63 13.92
N ILE A 92 11.68 5.90 12.95
CA ILE A 92 12.37 4.62 13.16
C ILE A 92 13.75 4.77 12.53
N LYS A 93 14.78 4.41 13.29
CA LYS A 93 16.16 4.45 12.83
C LYS A 93 16.28 3.75 11.45
N ASP A 94 17.00 4.39 10.54
CA ASP A 94 17.29 3.91 9.18
C ASP A 94 16.07 3.75 8.24
N CYS A 95 14.84 4.02 8.72
CA CYS A 95 13.61 3.96 7.91
C CYS A 95 12.88 5.30 7.81
N ILE A 96 12.67 5.98 8.94
CA ILE A 96 11.89 7.23 9.03
C ILE A 96 12.70 8.23 9.85
N SER A 97 13.09 9.33 9.22
CA SER A 97 13.87 10.38 9.90
C SER A 97 13.29 11.77 9.67
N LEU A 98 13.38 12.61 10.70
CA LEU A 98 13.09 14.04 10.61
C LEU A 98 14.39 14.81 10.76
N THR A 99 14.77 15.56 9.74
CA THR A 99 16.00 16.36 9.71
C THR A 99 15.70 17.82 9.36
N TYR A 100 16.66 18.70 9.55
CA TYR A 100 16.45 20.14 9.41
C TYR A 100 17.54 20.79 8.58
N ILE A 101 17.12 21.60 7.59
CA ILE A 101 18.02 22.36 6.71
C ILE A 101 17.52 23.81 6.69
N LYS A 102 18.31 24.74 7.27
CA LYS A 102 17.96 26.17 7.41
C LYS A 102 16.58 26.37 8.06
N SER A 103 15.59 26.85 7.32
CA SER A 103 14.21 27.09 7.80
C SER A 103 13.24 25.95 7.46
N TRP A 104 13.76 24.85 6.92
CA TRP A 104 12.98 23.71 6.44
C TRP A 104 13.20 22.48 7.31
N ALA A 105 12.13 21.70 7.45
CA ALA A 105 12.16 20.35 7.97
C ALA A 105 12.00 19.37 6.81
N ILE A 106 12.80 18.30 6.82
CA ILE A 106 12.80 17.23 5.83
C ILE A 106 12.40 15.95 6.54
N LEU A 107 11.21 15.45 6.24
CA LEU A 107 10.74 14.15 6.66
C LEU A 107 11.09 13.15 5.56
N ASP A 108 11.84 12.12 5.90
CA ASP A 108 12.41 11.16 4.97
C ASP A 108 11.97 9.75 5.34
N TRP A 109 11.22 9.10 4.45
CA TRP A 109 10.80 7.71 4.55
C TRP A 109 11.55 6.91 3.52
N GLN A 110 12.46 6.04 3.97
CA GLN A 110 13.25 5.16 3.14
C GLN A 110 13.02 3.70 3.54
N PHE A 111 12.74 2.88 2.55
CA PHE A 111 12.44 1.47 2.70
C PHE A 111 13.30 0.68 1.73
N ASN A 112 14.15 -0.22 2.23
CA ASN A 112 15.05 -1.04 1.42
C ASN A 112 14.65 -2.52 1.50
N GLN A 113 14.36 -3.15 0.36
CA GLN A 113 14.04 -4.57 0.25
C GLN A 113 15.24 -5.32 -0.36
N GLU A 114 15.87 -6.25 0.36
CA GLU A 114 17.11 -6.89 -0.10
C GLU A 114 16.93 -7.79 -1.34
N GLU A 115 15.76 -8.41 -1.48
CA GLU A 115 15.44 -9.28 -2.64
C GLU A 115 15.18 -8.48 -3.93
N GLY A 116 15.10 -7.15 -3.81
CA GLY A 116 14.65 -6.29 -4.90
C GLY A 116 13.14 -6.39 -5.12
N PHE A 117 12.69 -5.96 -6.29
CA PHE A 117 11.29 -6.11 -6.68
C PHE A 117 11.13 -7.34 -7.59
N ASP A 118 10.19 -8.22 -7.25
CA ASP A 118 9.82 -9.41 -8.06
C ASP A 118 9.25 -9.06 -9.45
N TYR A 119 8.94 -7.78 -9.65
CA TYR A 119 8.36 -7.23 -10.87
C TYR A 119 9.07 -5.93 -11.24
N TRP A 120 9.07 -5.62 -12.54
CA TRP A 120 9.65 -4.37 -13.01
C TRP A 120 8.75 -3.20 -12.64
N MET A 121 9.26 -2.28 -11.83
CA MET A 121 8.57 -1.04 -11.45
C MET A 121 9.15 0.17 -12.18
N GLU A 122 8.33 0.86 -12.97
CA GLU A 122 8.63 2.20 -13.45
C GLU A 122 8.20 3.23 -12.40
N GLY A 123 9.10 4.13 -12.03
CA GLY A 123 8.79 5.16 -11.04
C GLY A 123 7.89 6.29 -11.55
N GLU A 124 7.67 6.39 -12.86
CA GLU A 124 6.91 7.48 -13.48
C GLU A 124 5.45 7.49 -13.03
N GLY A 125 4.95 8.66 -12.63
CA GLY A 125 3.55 8.85 -12.23
C GLY A 125 3.23 8.51 -10.77
N ILE A 126 4.07 7.71 -10.10
CA ILE A 126 3.86 7.29 -8.70
C ILE A 126 3.76 8.50 -7.76
N LEU A 127 4.67 9.48 -7.90
CA LEU A 127 4.70 10.65 -7.00
C LEU A 127 3.40 11.47 -7.05
N ALA A 128 2.71 11.50 -8.20
CA ALA A 128 1.45 12.23 -8.34
C ALA A 128 0.34 11.71 -7.42
N GLU A 129 0.32 10.40 -7.14
CA GLU A 129 -0.65 9.77 -6.24
C GLU A 129 -0.36 10.06 -4.76
N LEU A 130 0.89 10.45 -4.44
CA LEU A 130 1.38 10.63 -3.08
C LEU A 130 1.41 12.10 -2.63
N LEU A 131 1.19 13.06 -3.53
CA LEU A 131 1.27 14.50 -3.24
C LEU A 131 0.39 14.93 -2.05
N GLY A 132 -0.80 14.32 -1.94
CA GLY A 132 -1.77 14.67 -0.90
C GLY A 132 -1.27 14.42 0.52
N LEU A 133 -0.36 13.46 0.73
CA LEU A 133 0.20 13.14 2.05
C LEU A 133 0.88 14.36 2.69
N ARG A 134 1.53 15.21 1.87
CA ARG A 134 2.18 16.43 2.37
C ARG A 134 1.15 17.39 2.98
N GLN A 135 0.05 17.62 2.27
CA GLN A 135 -1.01 18.53 2.74
C GLN A 135 -1.73 17.96 3.95
N GLU A 136 -1.96 16.65 3.99
CA GLU A 136 -2.51 15.95 5.15
C GLU A 136 -1.65 16.17 6.41
N ILE A 137 -0.33 15.99 6.33
CA ILE A 137 0.59 16.23 7.46
C ILE A 137 0.55 17.71 7.90
N LEU A 138 0.54 18.66 6.97
CA LEU A 138 0.40 20.09 7.29
C LEU A 138 -0.93 20.43 7.98
N GLN A 139 -1.99 19.70 7.66
CA GLN A 139 -3.30 19.79 8.30
C GLN A 139 -3.42 18.95 9.58
N GLN A 140 -2.30 18.42 10.08
CA GLN A 140 -2.22 17.57 11.27
C GLN A 140 -2.97 16.22 11.15
N ASP A 141 -3.20 15.77 9.92
CA ASP A 141 -3.61 14.39 9.64
C ASP A 141 -2.38 13.49 9.57
N TYR A 142 -2.11 12.82 10.68
CA TYR A 142 -0.94 11.97 10.87
C TYR A 142 -1.16 10.50 10.48
N ARG A 143 -2.27 10.17 9.80
CA ARG A 143 -2.53 8.80 9.31
C ARG A 143 -1.42 8.32 8.37
N GLY A 144 -0.92 9.19 7.49
CA GLY A 144 0.22 8.88 6.62
C GLY A 144 1.49 8.51 7.39
N LEU A 145 1.81 9.22 8.48
CA LEU A 145 2.95 8.89 9.35
C LEU A 145 2.79 7.52 10.00
N TYR A 146 1.58 7.20 10.47
CA TYR A 146 1.31 5.90 11.08
C TYR A 146 1.40 4.77 10.05
N LEU A 147 0.93 4.96 8.82
CA LEU A 147 1.10 3.98 7.73
C LEU A 147 2.58 3.75 7.38
N ALA A 148 3.38 4.81 7.32
CA ALA A 148 4.82 4.70 7.11
C ALA A 148 5.49 3.92 8.26
N TRP A 149 5.10 4.21 9.50
CA TRP A 149 5.58 3.51 10.68
C TRP A 149 5.20 2.02 10.65
N LEU A 150 3.96 1.66 10.25
CA LEU A 150 3.55 0.27 10.05
C LEU A 150 4.46 -0.45 9.05
N LYS A 151 4.75 0.19 7.89
CA LYS A 151 5.70 -0.37 6.92
C LYS A 151 7.07 -0.58 7.54
N ALA A 152 7.57 0.44 8.25
CA ALA A 152 8.89 0.40 8.87
C ALA A 152 9.02 -0.72 9.92
N ILE A 153 8.01 -0.95 10.77
CA ILE A 153 8.07 -2.03 11.78
C ILE A 153 8.00 -3.43 11.17
N THR A 154 7.31 -3.60 10.04
CA THR A 154 7.28 -4.88 9.33
C THR A 154 8.65 -5.18 8.73
N MET A 155 9.27 -4.21 8.06
CA MET A 155 10.60 -4.39 7.47
C MET A 155 11.67 -4.60 8.53
N SER A 156 11.72 -3.72 9.53
CA SER A 156 12.73 -3.82 10.59
C SER A 156 12.61 -5.10 11.41
N SER A 157 11.45 -5.76 11.48
CA SER A 157 11.37 -7.08 12.11
C SER A 157 12.33 -8.12 11.49
N GLU A 158 12.79 -7.88 10.26
CA GLU A 158 13.79 -8.67 9.54
C GLU A 158 15.21 -8.05 9.61
N TYR A 159 15.36 -6.73 9.78
CA TYR A 159 16.64 -6.01 9.57
C TYR A 159 17.14 -5.12 10.74
N ALA A 160 16.29 -4.75 11.71
CA ALA A 160 16.68 -3.93 12.86
C ALA A 160 15.99 -4.42 14.14
N GLU A 161 16.72 -4.48 15.26
CA GLU A 161 16.14 -4.83 16.56
C GLU A 161 15.21 -3.71 17.05
N ILE A 162 13.95 -3.73 16.57
CA ILE A 162 12.88 -3.00 17.23
C ILE A 162 12.54 -3.74 18.52
N ASP A 163 12.64 -3.03 19.63
CA ASP A 163 12.14 -3.49 20.91
C ASP A 163 10.62 -3.63 20.83
N LYS A 164 10.16 -4.87 20.65
CA LYS A 164 8.73 -5.21 20.53
C LYS A 164 7.93 -4.91 21.80
N THR A 165 8.60 -4.64 22.93
CA THR A 165 7.96 -4.24 24.18
C THR A 165 7.62 -2.75 24.23
N GLN A 166 8.20 -1.94 23.31
CA GLN A 166 7.84 -0.53 23.20
C GLN A 166 6.39 -0.35 22.78
N LEU A 167 5.81 0.76 23.22
CA LEU A 167 4.48 1.17 22.82
C LEU A 167 4.48 1.67 21.38
N GLU A 168 3.40 1.40 20.66
CA GLU A 168 3.18 2.05 19.36
C GLU A 168 3.11 3.59 19.51
N PRO A 169 3.46 4.36 18.46
CA PRO A 169 3.23 5.79 18.43
C PRO A 169 1.73 6.11 18.59
N PRO A 170 1.37 7.37 18.86
CA PRO A 170 -0.04 7.77 18.92
C PRO A 170 -0.82 7.25 17.69
N VAL A 171 -1.91 6.53 17.92
CA VAL A 171 -2.73 6.00 16.82
C VAL A 171 -3.65 7.12 16.32
N PRO A 172 -3.51 7.59 15.07
CA PRO A 172 -4.34 8.66 14.57
C PRO A 172 -5.79 8.17 14.37
N PRO A 173 -6.80 9.03 14.62
CA PRO A 173 -8.19 8.70 14.35
C PRO A 173 -8.45 8.53 12.86
N GLY A 174 -9.38 7.66 12.49
CA GLY A 174 -9.85 7.53 11.10
C GLY A 174 -9.04 6.59 10.20
N LEU A 175 -8.27 5.64 10.74
CA LEU A 175 -7.56 4.63 9.93
C LEU A 175 -8.50 3.74 9.10
N LYS A 176 -9.75 3.57 9.55
CA LYS A 176 -10.79 2.85 8.77
C LYS A 176 -11.26 3.59 7.51
N GLN A 177 -10.89 4.86 7.35
CA GLN A 177 -11.37 5.73 6.26
C GLN A 177 -10.20 6.46 5.61
N LEU A 178 -9.25 5.71 5.04
CA LEU A 178 -8.07 6.27 4.40
C LEU A 178 -8.42 7.17 3.20
N SER A 179 -7.68 8.27 3.06
CA SER A 179 -7.72 9.14 1.87
C SER A 179 -7.18 8.43 0.63
N SER A 180 -7.36 9.02 -0.56
CA SER A 180 -6.79 8.45 -1.79
C SER A 180 -5.27 8.33 -1.72
N SER A 181 -4.57 9.35 -1.22
CA SER A 181 -3.09 9.34 -1.08
C SER A 181 -2.62 8.31 -0.06
N GLN A 182 -3.37 8.12 1.03
CA GLN A 182 -3.07 7.11 2.06
C GLN A 182 -3.27 5.69 1.54
N LYS A 183 -4.33 5.45 0.74
CA LYS A 183 -4.53 4.17 0.05
C LYS A 183 -3.45 3.91 -0.98
N ALA A 184 -3.08 4.93 -1.77
CA ALA A 184 -2.00 4.84 -2.73
C ALA A 184 -0.69 4.47 -2.02
N PHE A 185 -0.35 5.15 -0.91
CA PHE A 185 0.81 4.81 -0.09
C PHE A 185 0.78 3.36 0.40
N ALA A 186 -0.32 2.93 1.02
CA ALA A 186 -0.46 1.56 1.54
C ALA A 186 -0.26 0.50 0.45
N LYS A 187 -0.71 0.79 -0.78
CA LYS A 187 -0.53 -0.08 -1.94
C LYS A 187 0.90 -0.04 -2.50
N ILE A 188 1.43 1.14 -2.79
CA ILE A 188 2.75 1.35 -3.44
C ILE A 188 3.90 0.84 -2.57
N PHE A 189 3.80 1.05 -1.26
CA PHE A 189 4.80 0.63 -0.29
C PHE A 189 4.43 -0.70 0.37
N GLU A 190 3.34 -1.36 -0.04
CA GLU A 190 2.93 -2.68 0.46
C GLU A 190 2.91 -2.74 2.00
N VAL A 191 2.07 -1.89 2.59
CA VAL A 191 1.79 -1.94 4.03
C VAL A 191 0.99 -3.20 4.34
N ASP A 192 1.42 -3.97 5.35
CA ASP A 192 0.75 -5.21 5.75
C ASP A 192 -0.73 -4.97 6.09
N GLU A 193 -1.62 -5.63 5.35
CA GLU A 193 -3.07 -5.45 5.45
C GLU A 193 -3.62 -5.92 6.81
N TYR A 194 -3.08 -7.00 7.38
CA TYR A 194 -3.51 -7.52 8.67
C TYR A 194 -3.04 -6.61 9.81
N LEU A 195 -1.84 -6.05 9.69
CA LEU A 195 -1.31 -5.07 10.62
C LEU A 195 -2.10 -3.77 10.58
N LEU A 196 -2.45 -3.29 9.38
CA LEU A 196 -3.36 -2.15 9.20
C LEU A 196 -4.76 -2.42 9.76
N THR A 197 -5.26 -3.64 9.59
CA THR A 197 -6.57 -4.04 10.15
C THR A 197 -6.52 -4.05 11.68
N ALA A 198 -5.47 -4.60 12.28
CA ALA A 198 -5.25 -4.56 13.72
C ALA A 198 -5.05 -3.13 14.24
N ALA A 199 -4.39 -2.25 13.48
CA ALA A 199 -4.27 -0.82 13.75
C ALA A 199 -5.64 -0.11 13.84
N CYS A 200 -6.54 -0.44 12.92
CA CYS A 200 -7.86 0.16 12.83
C CYS A 200 -8.73 -0.08 14.08
N GLU A 201 -8.48 -1.12 14.88
CA GLU A 201 -9.24 -1.41 16.10
C GLU A 201 -9.00 -0.41 17.24
N SER A 202 -7.78 0.13 17.28
CA SER A 202 -7.36 1.17 18.24
C SER A 202 -7.58 2.58 17.70
N SER A 203 -7.85 2.72 16.39
CA SER A 203 -8.13 4.00 15.77
C SER A 203 -9.55 4.48 16.08
N GLY A 204 -9.65 5.70 16.62
CA GLY A 204 -10.93 6.37 16.85
C GLY A 204 -11.65 6.72 15.53
N LYS A 205 -12.87 7.27 15.66
CA LYS A 205 -13.56 7.87 14.51
C LYS A 205 -12.76 9.09 14.03
N PRO A 206 -12.77 9.40 12.71
CA PRO A 206 -12.14 10.62 12.20
C PRO A 206 -12.57 11.84 13.01
N THR A 207 -11.61 12.68 13.40
CA THR A 207 -11.88 13.94 14.09
C THR A 207 -12.44 14.93 13.08
N LEU A 208 -13.74 14.84 12.83
CA LEU A 208 -14.45 15.83 12.01
C LEU A 208 -14.80 17.01 12.90
N ILE A 209 -14.12 18.14 12.67
CA ILE A 209 -14.51 19.41 13.27
C ILE A 209 -15.77 19.88 12.52
N SER A 210 -16.87 20.00 13.26
CA SER A 210 -18.14 20.46 12.68
C SER A 210 -18.03 21.90 12.17
N ASP A 211 -18.80 22.25 11.14
CA ASP A 211 -18.88 23.61 10.61
C ASP A 211 -19.22 24.63 11.71
N LYS A 212 -20.04 24.24 12.69
CA LYS A 212 -20.36 25.07 13.85
C LYS A 212 -19.12 25.39 14.70
N ASN A 213 -18.24 24.41 14.94
CA ASN A 213 -17.02 24.63 15.69
C ASN A 213 -16.04 25.51 14.90
N TRP A 214 -15.96 25.32 13.57
CA TRP A 214 -15.18 26.21 12.71
C TRP A 214 -15.70 27.65 12.77
N GLN A 215 -17.01 27.84 12.64
CA GLN A 215 -17.65 29.16 12.75
C GLN A 215 -17.38 29.80 14.13
N GLN A 216 -17.48 29.04 15.21
CA GLN A 216 -17.19 29.53 16.56
C GLN A 216 -15.73 29.94 16.73
N ALA A 217 -14.79 29.18 16.17
CA ALA A 217 -13.37 29.53 16.19
C ALA A 217 -13.07 30.78 15.35
N ILE A 218 -13.70 30.92 14.18
CA ILE A 218 -13.58 32.09 13.31
C ILE A 218 -14.10 33.35 14.02
N VAL A 219 -15.23 33.26 14.74
CA VAL A 219 -15.80 34.40 15.49
C VAL A 219 -14.91 34.83 16.66
N GLN A 220 -14.08 33.93 17.21
CA GLN A 220 -13.13 34.27 18.27
C GLN A 220 -11.89 35.01 17.76
N LEU A 221 -11.62 35.00 16.45
CA LEU A 221 -10.53 35.79 15.88
C LEU A 221 -10.84 37.28 15.96
N SER A 222 -9.80 38.08 16.24
CA SER A 222 -9.94 39.53 16.14
C SER A 222 -10.19 39.96 14.69
N SER A 223 -10.88 41.09 14.49
CA SER A 223 -11.09 41.66 13.15
C SER A 223 -9.76 41.91 12.41
N SER A 224 -8.71 42.28 13.14
CA SER A 224 -7.36 42.47 12.60
C SER A 224 -6.75 41.16 12.11
N GLU A 225 -6.80 40.08 12.89
CA GLU A 225 -6.32 38.76 12.46
C GLU A 225 -7.08 38.23 11.24
N CYS A 226 -8.41 38.39 11.23
CA CYS A 226 -9.22 37.97 10.09
C CYS A 226 -8.83 38.74 8.80
N GLN A 227 -8.68 40.06 8.90
CA GLN A 227 -8.22 40.90 7.78
C GLN A 227 -6.82 40.53 7.31
N ASP A 228 -5.90 40.19 8.22
CA ASP A 228 -4.55 39.71 7.87
C ASP A 228 -4.61 38.42 7.03
N PHE A 229 -5.37 37.41 7.49
CA PHE A 229 -5.54 36.16 6.74
C PHE A 229 -6.16 36.39 5.36
N LEU A 230 -7.18 37.26 5.24
CA LEU A 230 -7.81 37.59 3.96
C LEU A 230 -6.84 38.32 3.01
N LEU A 231 -6.02 39.23 3.53
CA LEU A 231 -5.00 39.92 2.73
C LEU A 231 -3.93 38.94 2.22
N ARG A 232 -3.49 38.02 3.08
CA ARG A 232 -2.52 36.97 2.72
C ARG A 232 -3.10 35.98 1.72
N LEU A 233 -4.40 35.70 1.79
CA LEU A 233 -5.12 34.90 0.80
C LEU A 233 -5.14 35.59 -0.56
N ALA A 234 -5.46 36.89 -0.58
CA ALA A 234 -5.44 37.69 -1.82
C ALA A 234 -4.05 37.76 -2.45
N LYS A 235 -2.98 37.70 -1.64
CA LYS A 235 -1.58 37.65 -2.10
C LYS A 235 -1.12 36.26 -2.55
N GLY A 236 -1.96 35.23 -2.40
CA GLY A 236 -1.62 33.85 -2.79
C GLY A 236 -0.52 33.21 -1.94
N GLU A 237 -0.47 33.50 -0.64
CA GLU A 237 0.54 32.90 0.24
C GLU A 237 0.42 31.36 0.29
N SER A 238 1.55 30.68 0.06
CA SER A 238 1.65 29.23 0.14
C SER A 238 1.30 28.69 1.53
N ASN A 239 0.59 27.55 1.58
CA ASN A 239 0.18 26.87 2.83
C ASN A 239 -0.69 27.72 3.77
N LEU A 240 -1.33 28.79 3.26
CA LEU A 240 -2.17 29.65 4.09
C LEU A 240 -3.37 28.89 4.68
N SER A 241 -3.95 27.96 3.93
CA SER A 241 -5.02 27.09 4.43
C SER A 241 -4.57 26.30 5.66
N ALA A 242 -3.41 25.62 5.58
CA ALA A 242 -2.84 24.90 6.72
C ALA A 242 -2.57 25.84 7.91
N LYS A 243 -1.94 27.00 7.68
CA LYS A 243 -1.71 28.02 8.74
C LYS A 243 -3.01 28.45 9.42
N PHE A 244 -4.05 28.69 8.62
CA PHE A 244 -5.34 29.13 9.12
C PHE A 244 -6.05 28.02 9.89
N THR A 245 -6.07 26.79 9.37
CA THR A 245 -6.62 25.63 10.06
C THR A 245 -5.92 25.35 11.38
N GLN A 246 -4.57 25.43 11.42
CA GLN A 246 -3.81 25.29 12.67
C GLN A 246 -4.19 26.37 13.68
N ARG A 247 -4.23 27.64 13.24
CA ARG A 247 -4.64 28.76 14.10
C ARG A 247 -6.05 28.58 14.65
N LEU A 248 -7.00 28.15 13.83
CA LEU A 248 -8.36 27.87 14.27
C LEU A 248 -8.43 26.67 15.22
N SER A 249 -7.62 25.64 14.99
CA SER A 249 -7.59 24.44 15.84
C SER A 249 -7.10 24.75 17.26
N GLU A 250 -6.20 25.72 17.44
CA GLU A 250 -5.78 26.22 18.76
C GLU A 250 -6.94 26.84 19.57
N LEU A 251 -7.94 27.39 18.87
CA LEU A 251 -9.12 28.03 19.48
C LEU A 251 -10.26 27.03 19.73
N ILE A 252 -10.18 25.85 19.13
CA ILE A 252 -11.15 24.78 19.33
C ILE A 252 -10.70 23.96 20.52
N VAL A 253 -11.46 24.02 21.61
CA VAL A 253 -11.26 23.12 22.75
C VAL A 253 -11.59 21.70 22.31
N THR A 254 -10.57 20.95 21.91
CA THR A 254 -10.70 19.50 21.72
C THR A 254 -10.64 18.86 23.09
N THR A 255 -11.75 18.34 23.59
CA THR A 255 -11.69 17.38 24.69
C THR A 255 -10.83 16.21 24.23
N PRO A 256 -9.78 15.81 24.99
CA PRO A 256 -8.98 14.66 24.61
C PRO A 256 -9.91 13.46 24.51
N VAL A 257 -10.11 12.95 23.29
CA VAL A 257 -10.83 11.71 23.08
C VAL A 257 -10.07 10.66 23.87
N PRO A 258 -10.71 9.87 24.76
CA PRO A 258 -10.03 8.83 25.48
C PRO A 258 -9.45 7.84 24.46
N SER A 259 -8.15 7.98 24.18
CA SER A 259 -7.43 7.00 23.38
C SER A 259 -7.41 5.73 24.21
N LYS A 260 -7.84 4.61 23.63
CA LYS A 260 -7.58 3.29 24.22
C LYS A 260 -6.11 3.22 24.62
N SER A 261 -5.81 2.57 25.75
CA SER A 261 -4.43 2.38 26.21
C SER A 261 -3.56 1.89 25.04
N ARG A 262 -2.44 2.58 24.79
CA ARG A 262 -1.52 2.20 23.73
C ARG A 262 -1.00 0.79 24.01
N ARG A 263 -1.02 -0.05 22.99
CA ARG A 263 -0.48 -1.41 23.05
C ARG A 263 1.00 -1.42 22.70
N THR A 264 1.66 -2.51 23.04
CA THR A 264 3.02 -2.76 22.58
C THR A 264 3.03 -3.15 21.10
N ILE A 265 4.18 -2.98 20.46
CA ILE A 265 4.41 -3.46 19.08
C ILE A 265 4.16 -4.97 18.99
N GLN A 266 4.55 -5.74 20.01
CA GLN A 266 4.27 -7.18 20.09
C GLN A 266 2.77 -7.48 20.04
N GLN A 267 1.96 -6.80 20.85
CA GLN A 267 0.51 -6.98 20.87
C GLN A 267 -0.15 -6.62 19.53
N LEU A 268 0.41 -5.64 18.81
CA LEU A 268 -0.04 -5.29 17.46
C LEU A 268 0.23 -6.43 16.47
N PHE A 269 1.43 -7.02 16.48
CA PHE A 269 1.75 -8.19 15.64
C PHE A 269 0.93 -9.43 16.00
N GLU A 270 0.69 -9.68 17.29
CA GLU A 270 -0.15 -10.80 17.74
C GLU A 270 -1.60 -10.64 17.25
N ALA A 271 -2.15 -9.43 17.33
CA ALA A 271 -3.48 -9.13 16.81
C ALA A 271 -3.53 -9.34 15.28
N ALA A 272 -2.53 -8.86 14.54
CA ALA A 272 -2.45 -9.06 13.09
C ALA A 272 -2.38 -10.54 12.70
N SER A 273 -1.53 -11.33 13.36
CA SER A 273 -1.42 -12.78 13.12
C SER A 273 -2.71 -13.53 13.47
N GLY A 274 -3.42 -13.08 14.51
CA GLY A 274 -4.74 -13.59 14.87
C GLY A 274 -5.76 -13.42 13.73
N GLU A 275 -5.84 -12.21 13.17
CA GLU A 275 -6.72 -11.88 12.05
C GLU A 275 -6.34 -12.62 10.76
N GLU A 276 -5.05 -12.77 10.48
CA GLU A 276 -4.56 -13.56 9.35
C GLU A 276 -5.03 -15.02 9.44
N LYS A 277 -4.82 -15.66 10.60
CA LYS A 277 -5.24 -17.05 10.84
C LYS A 277 -6.76 -17.20 10.75
N ALA A 278 -7.52 -16.25 11.30
CA ALA A 278 -8.98 -16.25 11.21
C ALA A 278 -9.46 -16.11 9.77
N THR A 279 -8.84 -15.23 8.98
CA THR A 279 -9.15 -15.02 7.56
C THR A 279 -8.86 -16.27 6.73
N LYS A 280 -7.68 -16.88 6.90
CA LYS A 280 -7.32 -18.14 6.24
C LYS A 280 -8.32 -19.26 6.56
N LYS A 281 -8.75 -19.37 7.82
CA LYS A 281 -9.75 -20.36 8.23
C LYS A 281 -11.12 -20.11 7.58
N ARG A 282 -11.58 -18.86 7.53
CA ARG A 282 -12.84 -18.50 6.85
C ARG A 282 -12.79 -18.81 5.36
N GLN A 283 -11.70 -18.45 4.68
CA GLN A 283 -11.50 -18.75 3.25
C GLN A 283 -11.49 -20.26 2.97
N GLN A 284 -10.84 -21.06 3.83
CA GLN A 284 -10.86 -22.52 3.71
C GLN A 284 -12.27 -23.09 3.89
N GLN A 285 -13.04 -22.58 4.85
CA GLN A 285 -14.44 -22.99 5.07
C GLN A 285 -15.33 -22.62 3.90
N GLU A 286 -15.22 -21.40 3.37
CA GLU A 286 -15.97 -20.94 2.21
C GLU A 286 -15.62 -21.74 0.94
N ALA A 287 -14.32 -22.04 0.73
CA ALA A 287 -13.86 -22.88 -0.36
C ALA A 287 -14.39 -24.31 -0.26
N GLU A 288 -14.42 -24.90 0.94
CA GLU A 288 -14.98 -26.24 1.16
C GLU A 288 -16.50 -26.25 0.96
N ILE A 289 -17.22 -25.24 1.44
CA ILE A 289 -18.67 -25.11 1.20
C ILE A 289 -18.94 -25.00 -0.31
N LYS A 290 -18.18 -24.16 -1.03
CA LYS A 290 -18.30 -24.02 -2.48
C LYS A 290 -17.97 -25.33 -3.20
N ARG A 291 -16.92 -26.03 -2.78
CA ARG A 291 -16.55 -27.35 -3.31
C ARG A 291 -17.68 -28.35 -3.13
N ILE A 292 -18.27 -28.43 -1.94
CA ILE A 292 -19.41 -29.32 -1.66
C ILE A 292 -20.60 -28.96 -2.57
N GLN A 293 -20.94 -27.67 -2.73
CA GLN A 293 -22.01 -27.23 -3.62
C GLN A 293 -21.75 -27.62 -5.09
N GLU A 294 -20.51 -27.48 -5.57
CA GLU A 294 -20.11 -27.91 -6.91
C GLU A 294 -20.23 -29.43 -7.08
N LEU A 295 -19.84 -30.22 -6.07
CA LEU A 295 -20.01 -31.67 -6.06
C LEU A 295 -21.50 -32.06 -6.05
N GLU A 296 -22.35 -31.42 -5.24
CA GLU A 296 -23.79 -31.66 -5.23
C GLU A 296 -24.46 -31.29 -6.56
N ALA A 297 -24.01 -30.21 -7.22
CA ALA A 297 -24.49 -29.83 -8.53
C ALA A 297 -24.04 -30.85 -9.60
N LEU A 298 -22.79 -31.35 -9.51
CA LEU A 298 -22.28 -32.40 -10.39
C LEU A 298 -23.04 -33.73 -10.19
N ALA A 299 -23.39 -34.07 -8.95
CA ALA A 299 -24.19 -35.26 -8.62
C ALA A 299 -25.52 -35.29 -9.40
N LYS A 300 -26.20 -34.15 -9.53
CA LYS A 300 -27.47 -34.04 -10.26
C LYS A 300 -27.32 -34.28 -11.77
N ARG A 301 -26.11 -34.11 -12.32
CA ARG A 301 -25.80 -34.25 -13.74
C ARG A 301 -24.72 -35.31 -14.00
N GLU A 302 -24.52 -36.25 -13.07
CA GLU A 302 -23.41 -37.22 -13.12
C GLU A 302 -23.40 -38.01 -14.45
N THR A 303 -24.57 -38.50 -14.88
CA THR A 303 -24.70 -39.22 -16.16
C THR A 303 -24.35 -38.34 -17.37
N GLN A 304 -24.72 -37.06 -17.35
CA GLN A 304 -24.38 -36.12 -18.41
C GLN A 304 -22.88 -35.81 -18.43
N ALA A 305 -22.27 -35.67 -17.25
CA ALA A 305 -20.83 -35.46 -17.12
C ALA A 305 -20.02 -36.65 -17.66
N TRP A 306 -20.42 -37.89 -17.36
CA TRP A 306 -19.80 -39.08 -17.95
C TRP A 306 -19.93 -39.12 -19.49
N ASN A 307 -21.10 -38.76 -20.04
CA ASN A 307 -21.30 -38.68 -21.49
C ASN A 307 -20.44 -37.58 -22.14
N GLU A 308 -20.25 -36.45 -21.44
CA GLU A 308 -19.39 -35.36 -21.88
C GLU A 308 -17.93 -35.79 -21.91
N VAL A 309 -17.45 -36.51 -20.88
CA VAL A 309 -16.13 -37.14 -20.89
C VAL A 309 -15.99 -38.05 -22.12
N GLU A 310 -16.94 -38.94 -22.39
CA GLU A 310 -16.86 -39.82 -23.56
C GLU A 310 -16.79 -39.04 -24.88
N SER A 311 -17.58 -37.98 -25.03
CA SER A 311 -17.56 -37.10 -26.21
C SER A 311 -16.24 -36.35 -26.39
N LEU A 312 -15.66 -35.82 -25.30
CA LEU A 312 -14.36 -35.15 -25.31
C LEU A 312 -13.23 -36.11 -25.64
N LEU A 313 -13.32 -37.36 -25.16
CA LEU A 313 -12.33 -38.40 -25.44
C LEU A 313 -12.40 -38.94 -26.87
N LEU A 314 -13.51 -38.78 -27.61
CA LEU A 314 -13.57 -39.15 -29.02
C LEU A 314 -12.67 -38.27 -29.89
N LYS A 315 -12.58 -36.97 -29.58
CA LYS A 315 -11.81 -35.98 -30.34
C LYS A 315 -10.31 -36.06 -30.00
N PRO A 316 -9.42 -36.28 -30.98
CA PRO A 316 -7.98 -36.40 -30.73
C PRO A 316 -7.30 -35.04 -30.65
N GLN A 317 -7.62 -34.23 -29.63
CA GLN A 317 -7.09 -32.87 -29.45
C GLN A 317 -6.53 -32.71 -28.03
N ALA A 318 -5.44 -31.96 -27.87
CA ALA A 318 -4.81 -31.75 -26.55
C ALA A 318 -5.76 -31.05 -25.56
N LYS A 319 -6.45 -30.00 -26.02
CA LYS A 319 -7.40 -29.22 -25.22
C LYS A 319 -8.60 -30.05 -24.75
N THR A 320 -9.10 -30.97 -25.59
CA THR A 320 -10.23 -31.83 -25.20
C THR A 320 -9.82 -32.90 -24.18
N TYR A 321 -8.57 -33.37 -24.21
CA TYR A 321 -8.06 -34.24 -23.15
C TYR A 321 -7.86 -33.53 -21.82
N GLU A 322 -7.41 -32.27 -21.83
CA GLU A 322 -7.31 -31.47 -20.60
C GLU A 322 -8.69 -31.27 -19.97
N GLN A 323 -9.70 -30.87 -20.76
CA GLN A 323 -11.08 -30.73 -20.28
C GLN A 323 -11.68 -32.05 -19.78
N ALA A 324 -11.41 -33.18 -20.45
CA ALA A 324 -11.87 -34.49 -20.00
C ALA A 324 -11.22 -34.90 -18.68
N VAL A 325 -9.93 -34.61 -18.50
CA VAL A 325 -9.19 -34.90 -17.27
C VAL A 325 -9.69 -34.04 -16.11
N GLU A 326 -9.96 -32.75 -16.33
CA GLU A 326 -10.58 -31.87 -15.33
C GLU A 326 -11.94 -32.42 -14.86
N LEU A 327 -12.80 -32.83 -15.79
CA LEU A 327 -14.11 -33.38 -15.46
C LEU A 327 -14.01 -34.75 -14.76
N LEU A 328 -13.05 -35.59 -15.13
CA LEU A 328 -12.76 -36.86 -14.43
C LEU A 328 -12.22 -36.65 -13.01
N VAL A 329 -11.42 -35.61 -12.77
CA VAL A 329 -11.00 -35.22 -11.40
C VAL A 329 -12.21 -34.83 -10.57
N GLN A 330 -13.13 -34.03 -11.10
CA GLN A 330 -14.36 -33.66 -10.40
C GLN A 330 -15.25 -34.88 -10.12
N LEU A 331 -15.35 -35.82 -11.07
CA LEU A 331 -16.10 -37.08 -10.89
C LEU A 331 -15.45 -38.01 -9.86
N ARG A 332 -14.11 -38.03 -9.76
CA ARG A 332 -13.39 -38.74 -8.69
C ARG A 332 -13.76 -38.16 -7.33
N ASP A 333 -13.64 -36.84 -7.20
CA ASP A 333 -13.91 -36.13 -5.95
C ASP A 333 -15.39 -36.30 -5.54
N LEU A 334 -16.32 -36.32 -6.50
CA LEU A 334 -17.72 -36.66 -6.26
C LEU A 334 -17.89 -38.10 -5.77
N ALA A 335 -17.20 -39.06 -6.38
CA ALA A 335 -17.27 -40.46 -6.00
C ALA A 335 -16.69 -40.69 -4.59
N GLU A 336 -15.63 -39.97 -4.21
CA GLU A 336 -15.12 -39.97 -2.83
C GLU A 336 -16.14 -39.39 -1.86
N TYR A 337 -16.74 -38.24 -2.17
CA TYR A 337 -17.78 -37.59 -1.36
C TYR A 337 -19.02 -38.48 -1.14
N GLN A 338 -19.45 -39.23 -2.16
CA GLN A 338 -20.59 -40.14 -2.08
C GLN A 338 -20.25 -41.56 -1.59
N ASN A 339 -18.98 -41.84 -1.25
CA ASN A 339 -18.50 -43.20 -0.93
C ASN A 339 -18.73 -44.23 -2.06
N ARG A 340 -18.65 -43.80 -3.32
CA ARG A 340 -18.81 -44.60 -4.55
C ARG A 340 -17.52 -44.74 -5.36
N TYR A 341 -16.36 -44.66 -4.70
CA TYR A 341 -15.06 -44.70 -5.36
C TYR A 341 -14.83 -45.96 -6.21
N SER A 342 -15.38 -47.10 -5.80
CA SER A 342 -15.31 -48.35 -6.58
C SER A 342 -15.95 -48.23 -7.96
N PHE A 343 -17.12 -47.60 -8.06
CA PHE A 343 -17.81 -47.35 -9.32
C PHE A 343 -16.99 -46.43 -10.25
N PHE A 344 -16.38 -45.39 -9.68
CA PHE A 344 -15.49 -44.50 -10.42
C PHE A 344 -14.26 -45.25 -10.97
N GLN A 345 -13.62 -46.08 -10.14
CA GLN A 345 -12.47 -46.90 -10.52
C GLN A 345 -12.79 -47.87 -11.65
N GLU A 346 -13.97 -48.51 -11.64
CA GLU A 346 -14.41 -49.37 -12.73
C GLU A 346 -14.53 -48.60 -14.05
N LYS A 347 -15.12 -47.40 -14.02
CA LYS A 347 -15.27 -46.53 -15.20
C LYS A 347 -13.93 -46.03 -15.73
N ILE A 348 -13.02 -45.61 -14.85
CA ILE A 348 -11.66 -45.23 -15.24
C ILE A 348 -10.90 -46.40 -15.87
N ASN A 349 -10.99 -47.60 -15.30
CA ASN A 349 -10.35 -48.79 -15.86
C ASN A 349 -10.89 -49.13 -17.26
N GLN A 350 -12.18 -48.91 -17.51
CA GLN A 350 -12.76 -49.04 -18.86
C GLN A 350 -12.17 -48.00 -19.83
N ILE A 351 -11.96 -46.76 -19.39
CA ILE A 351 -11.31 -45.70 -20.20
C ILE A 351 -9.86 -46.09 -20.52
N TYR A 352 -9.07 -46.55 -19.54
CA TYR A 352 -7.71 -47.03 -19.75
C TYR A 352 -7.64 -48.17 -20.77
N LYS A 353 -8.57 -49.14 -20.70
CA LYS A 353 -8.65 -50.25 -21.68
C LYS A 353 -9.01 -49.75 -23.07
N LYS A 354 -10.05 -48.91 -23.19
CA LYS A 354 -10.59 -48.40 -24.47
C LYS A 354 -9.62 -47.48 -25.21
N TYR A 355 -8.86 -46.66 -24.49
CA TYR A 355 -7.95 -45.67 -25.07
C TYR A 355 -6.46 -45.98 -24.81
N SER A 356 -6.12 -47.25 -24.56
CA SER A 356 -4.75 -47.73 -24.30
C SER A 356 -3.70 -47.31 -25.34
N ARG A 357 -4.12 -47.10 -26.61
CA ARG A 357 -3.24 -46.67 -27.71
C ARG A 357 -3.04 -45.15 -27.80
N ARG A 358 -3.73 -44.34 -26.98
CA ARG A 358 -3.63 -42.87 -26.96
C ARG A 358 -2.70 -42.39 -25.86
N THR A 359 -1.39 -42.47 -26.09
CA THR A 359 -0.34 -42.16 -25.10
C THR A 359 -0.50 -40.78 -24.43
N GLY A 360 -0.79 -39.74 -25.21
CA GLY A 360 -0.96 -38.38 -24.68
C GLY A 360 -2.17 -38.17 -23.74
N LEU A 361 -3.18 -39.05 -23.79
CA LEU A 361 -4.29 -39.05 -22.82
C LEU A 361 -3.88 -39.79 -21.55
N ILE A 362 -3.25 -40.95 -21.71
CA ILE A 362 -2.79 -41.81 -20.60
C ILE A 362 -1.79 -41.07 -19.70
N GLU A 363 -0.86 -40.30 -20.28
CA GLU A 363 0.08 -39.47 -19.51
C GLU A 363 -0.63 -38.41 -18.67
N ARG A 364 -1.68 -37.77 -19.22
CA ARG A 364 -2.45 -36.74 -18.49
C ARG A 364 -3.27 -37.34 -17.35
N LEU A 365 -3.89 -38.51 -17.56
CA LEU A 365 -4.61 -39.23 -16.50
C LEU A 365 -3.66 -39.60 -15.34
N LYS A 366 -2.47 -40.15 -15.66
CA LYS A 366 -1.43 -40.43 -14.65
C LYS A 366 -0.97 -39.18 -13.91
N LYS A 367 -0.76 -38.07 -14.63
CA LYS A 367 -0.35 -36.79 -14.03
C LYS A 367 -1.42 -36.24 -13.06
N ALA A 368 -2.70 -36.45 -13.37
CA ALA A 368 -3.84 -36.08 -12.52
C ALA A 368 -4.12 -37.08 -11.38
N ARG A 369 -3.33 -38.16 -11.26
CA ARG A 369 -3.53 -39.27 -10.30
C ARG A 369 -4.92 -39.89 -10.42
N LEU A 370 -5.34 -40.18 -11.66
CA LEU A 370 -6.59 -40.85 -12.01
C LEU A 370 -6.38 -42.29 -12.46
#